data_AF-A0A535GXH9-F1
#
_entry.id   AF-A0A535GXH9-F1
#
_cell.length_a   1.000
_cell.length_b   1.000
_cell.length_c   1.000
_cell.angle_alpha   90.00
_cell.angle_beta   90.00
_cell.angle_gamma   90.00
#
_symmetry.space_group_name_H-M   'P 1'
#
loop_
_entity.id
_entity.type
_entity.pdbx_description
1 polymer ?
#
loop_
_entity_poly.entity_id
_entity_poly.type
_entity_poly.pdbx_seq_one_letter_code
_entity_poly.pdbx_strand_id
1 'polypeptide(L)'
;MSSLMHQGRATYAFFERNWNLTRRYWGWELVWLVYNIVNAMSVTYIGLSAQLITGVKINTNFFILYLLIGTAVWSYLSVTFDGVTDIINMERWEGTIEYTFMAPISRFTHMIGSCMYAVVH
;
A
#
# COMPACT_ATOMS: atom_id res chain seq x y z
N MET A 1 -14.98 28.43 8.41
CA MET A 1 -13.83 28.49 7.48
C MET A 1 -12.49 28.20 8.18
N SER A 2 -12.22 28.76 9.37
CA SER A 2 -10.96 28.53 10.10
C SER A 2 -10.73 27.09 10.57
N SER A 3 -11.79 26.39 11.01
CA SER A 3 -11.70 24.98 11.46
C SER A 3 -11.32 24.02 10.33
N LEU A 4 -11.84 24.23 9.12
CA LEU A 4 -11.57 23.39 7.95
C LEU A 4 -10.13 23.54 7.46
N MET A 5 -9.60 24.78 7.44
CA MET A 5 -8.19 25.04 7.11
C MET A 5 -7.25 24.49 8.18
N HIS A 6 -7.63 24.54 9.46
CA HIS A 6 -6.85 23.95 10.55
C HIS A 6 -6.78 22.42 10.43
N GLN A 7 -7.92 21.77 10.16
CA GLN A 7 -7.98 20.33 9.93
C GLN A 7 -7.19 19.89 8.70
N GLY A 8 -7.27 20.64 7.58
CA GLY A 8 -6.48 20.33 6.38
C GLY A 8 -4.96 20.43 6.59
N ARG A 9 -4.51 21.43 7.36
CA ARG A 9 -3.09 21.54 7.75
C ARG A 9 -2.65 20.42 8.70
N ALA A 10 -3.54 19.99 9.60
CA ALA A 10 -3.28 18.84 10.46
C ALA A 10 -3.13 17.55 9.64
N THR A 11 -4.01 17.31 8.65
CA THR A 11 -3.89 16.16 7.72
C THR A 11 -2.53 16.15 7.02
N TYR A 12 -2.11 17.31 6.51
CA TYR A 12 -0.82 17.44 5.83
C TYR A 12 0.38 17.17 6.75
N ALA A 13 0.32 17.61 8.01
CA ALA A 13 1.36 17.34 8.99
C ALA A 13 1.50 15.83 9.30
N PHE A 14 0.38 15.09 9.37
CA PHE A 14 0.42 13.64 9.51
C PHE A 14 1.00 12.95 8.26
N PHE A 15 0.66 13.46 7.07
CA PHE A 15 1.23 12.97 5.80
C PHE A 15 2.76 13.14 5.77
N GLU A 16 3.27 14.33 6.12
CA GLU A 16 4.71 14.60 6.16
C GLU A 16 5.45 13.72 7.18
N ARG A 17 4.81 13.44 8.33
CA ARG A 17 5.37 12.52 9.34
C ARG A 17 5.55 11.11 8.78
N ASN A 18 4.52 10.57 8.13
CA ASN A 18 4.56 9.24 7.54
C ASN A 18 5.59 9.17 6.40
N TRP A 19 5.67 10.21 5.58
CA TRP A 19 6.69 10.31 4.51
C TRP A 19 8.12 10.28 5.06
N ASN A 20 8.36 10.96 6.19
CA ASN A 20 9.65 10.90 6.87
C ASN A 20 9.97 9.51 7.43
N LEU A 21 8.97 8.76 7.91
CA LEU A 21 9.16 7.39 8.37
C LEU A 21 9.55 6.46 7.23
N THR A 22 8.89 6.56 6.06
CA THR A 22 9.29 5.78 4.88
C THR A 22 10.70 6.14 4.42
N ARG A 23 11.07 7.43 4.40
CA ARG A 23 12.46 7.82 4.08
C ARG A 23 13.48 7.22 5.05
N ARG A 24 13.13 7.08 6.33
CA ARG A 24 13.99 6.45 7.35
C ARG A 24 14.15 4.95 7.11
N TYR A 25 13.08 4.27 6.70
CA TYR A 25 13.06 2.82 6.45
C TYR A 25 13.07 2.47 4.95
N TRP A 26 13.73 3.27 4.11
CA TRP A 26 13.75 3.07 2.66
C TRP A 26 14.21 1.66 2.25
N GLY A 27 15.14 1.06 3.00
CA GLY A 27 15.61 -0.30 2.72
C GLY A 27 14.50 -1.34 2.67
N TRP A 28 13.42 -1.15 3.44
CA TRP A 28 12.25 -2.01 3.42
C TRP A 28 11.45 -1.90 2.11
N GLU A 29 11.37 -0.70 1.53
CA GLU A 29 10.69 -0.50 0.24
C GLU A 29 11.37 -1.27 -0.90
N LEU A 30 12.70 -1.38 -0.86
CA LEU A 30 13.44 -2.17 -1.85
C LEU A 30 13.10 -3.66 -1.74
N VAL A 31 12.99 -4.19 -0.52
CA VAL A 31 12.59 -5.59 -0.28
C VAL A 31 11.19 -5.83 -0.84
N TRP A 32 10.24 -4.92 -0.58
CA TRP A 32 8.89 -4.99 -1.10
C TRP A 32 8.83 -4.91 -2.62
N LEU A 33 9.65 -4.06 -3.24
CA LEU A 33 9.75 -3.96 -4.70
C LEU A 33 10.20 -5.30 -5.30
N VAL A 34 11.27 -5.90 -4.76
CA VAL A 34 11.77 -7.19 -5.23
C VAL A 34 10.71 -8.28 -5.02
N TYR A 35 10.04 -8.30 -3.86
CA TYR A 35 8.96 -9.23 -3.58
C TYR A 35 7.81 -9.14 -4.60
N ASN A 36 7.37 -7.93 -4.92
CA ASN A 36 6.30 -7.71 -5.89
C ASN A 36 6.71 -8.13 -7.32
N ILE A 37 7.96 -7.87 -7.74
CA ILE A 37 8.47 -8.35 -9.03
C ILE A 37 8.46 -9.88 -9.09
N VAL A 38 8.99 -10.54 -8.06
CA VAL A 38 9.06 -12.01 -8.02
C VAL A 38 7.67 -12.62 -7.98
N ASN A 39 6.73 -12.02 -7.25
CA ASN A 39 5.34 -12.47 -7.19
C ASN A 39 4.65 -12.34 -8.57
N ALA A 40 4.76 -11.19 -9.21
CA ALA A 40 4.22 -10.98 -10.56
C ALA A 40 4.82 -11.98 -11.57
N MET A 41 6.14 -12.18 -11.55
CA MET A 41 6.82 -13.18 -12.37
C MET A 41 6.28 -14.59 -12.10
N SER A 42 6.13 -14.98 -10.84
CA SER A 42 5.63 -16.30 -10.45
C SER A 42 4.25 -16.57 -11.04
N VAL A 43 3.34 -15.59 -11.01
CA VAL A 43 2.00 -15.77 -11.59
C VAL A 43 2.03 -15.78 -13.12
N THR A 44 2.90 -15.00 -13.77
CA THR A 44 3.05 -15.10 -15.23
C THR A 44 3.58 -16.46 -15.68
N TYR A 45 4.47 -17.09 -14.89
CA TYR A 45 4.95 -18.45 -15.17
C TYR A 45 3.85 -19.51 -15.05
N ILE A 46 2.87 -19.32 -14.15
CA ILE A 46 1.68 -20.18 -14.09
C ILE A 46 0.89 -20.06 -15.41
N GLY A 47 0.75 -18.84 -15.95
CA GLY A 47 0.10 -18.60 -17.23
C GLY A 47 0.74 -19.37 -18.41
N LEU A 48 2.08 -19.38 -18.47
CA LEU A 48 2.83 -20.15 -19.45
C LEU A 48 2.71 -21.67 -19.24
N SER A 49 2.73 -22.11 -17.98
CA SER A 49 2.66 -23.52 -17.61
C SER A 49 1.28 -24.14 -17.83
N ALA A 50 0.21 -23.35 -17.73
CA ALA A 50 -1.16 -23.82 -17.91
C ALA A 50 -1.38 -24.48 -19.28
N GLN A 51 -0.80 -23.92 -20.34
CA GLN A 51 -0.88 -24.47 -21.69
C GLN A 51 -0.13 -25.81 -21.84
N LEU A 52 1.03 -25.93 -21.21
CA LEU A 52 1.84 -27.16 -21.23
C LEU A 52 1.12 -28.33 -20.53
N ILE A 53 0.37 -28.05 -19.46
CA ILE A 53 -0.27 -29.09 -18.63
C ILE A 53 -1.63 -29.52 -19.20
N THR A 54 -2.45 -28.60 -19.73
CA THR A 54 -3.79 -28.95 -20.22
C THR A 54 -3.84 -29.47 -21.65
N GLY A 55 -2.81 -29.23 -22.47
CA GLY A 55 -2.76 -29.72 -23.86
C GLY A 55 -3.82 -29.11 -24.80
N VAL A 56 -4.63 -28.16 -24.32
CA VAL A 56 -5.64 -27.43 -25.09
C VAL A 56 -5.00 -26.17 -25.67
N LYS A 57 -5.26 -25.88 -26.96
CA LYS A 57 -4.84 -24.63 -27.62
C LYS A 57 -5.63 -23.45 -27.05
N ILE A 58 -5.19 -22.94 -25.92
CA ILE A 58 -5.66 -21.67 -25.34
C ILE A 58 -4.81 -20.54 -25.91
N ASN A 59 -5.40 -19.36 -26.08
CA ASN A 59 -4.65 -18.16 -26.45
C ASN A 59 -3.78 -17.71 -25.25
N THR A 60 -2.57 -18.25 -25.16
CA THR A 60 -1.64 -18.09 -24.04
C THR A 60 -1.31 -16.63 -23.78
N ASN A 61 -1.18 -15.83 -24.84
CA ASN A 61 -0.84 -14.42 -24.72
C ASN A 61 -1.97 -13.65 -24.01
N PHE A 62 -3.22 -13.89 -24.39
CA PHE A 62 -4.37 -13.29 -23.71
C PHE A 62 -4.47 -13.73 -22.25
N PHE A 63 -4.23 -15.01 -21.95
CA PHE A 63 -4.28 -15.53 -20.58
C PHE A 63 -3.18 -14.95 -19.68
N ILE A 64 -1.96 -14.82 -20.19
CA ILE A 64 -0.84 -14.18 -19.46
C ILE A 64 -1.16 -12.72 -19.20
N LEU A 65 -1.64 -11.97 -20.21
CA LEU A 65 -2.01 -10.57 -20.03
C LEU A 65 -3.13 -10.42 -19.00
N TYR A 66 -4.14 -11.29 -19.03
CA TYR A 66 -5.23 -11.28 -18.06
C TYR A 66 -4.73 -11.50 -16.62
N LEU A 67 -3.88 -12.50 -16.40
CA LEU A 67 -3.29 -12.76 -15.09
C LEU A 67 -2.32 -11.67 -14.64
N LEU A 68 -1.52 -11.12 -15.56
CA LEU A 68 -0.58 -10.04 -15.27
C LEU A 68 -1.31 -8.77 -14.83
N ILE A 69 -2.38 -8.38 -15.53
CA ILE A 69 -3.20 -7.23 -15.14
C ILE A 69 -3.86 -7.50 -13.78
N GLY A 70 -4.45 -8.69 -13.59
CA GLY A 70 -5.10 -9.06 -12.33
C GLY A 70 -4.15 -9.03 -11.15
N THR A 71 -2.93 -9.55 -11.31
CA THR A 71 -1.91 -9.55 -10.26
C THR A 71 -1.33 -8.18 -9.97
N ALA A 72 -1.14 -7.33 -10.98
CA ALA A 72 -0.69 -5.96 -10.78
C ALA A 72 -1.72 -5.15 -9.97
N VAL A 73 -3.01 -5.26 -10.31
CA VAL A 73 -4.09 -4.59 -9.56
C VAL A 73 -4.19 -5.15 -8.14
N TRP A 74 -4.09 -6.47 -7.98
CA TRP A 74 -4.11 -7.11 -6.66
C TRP A 74 -2.94 -6.66 -5.79
N SER A 75 -1.73 -6.71 -6.33
CA SER A 75 -0.49 -6.29 -5.64
C SER A 75 -0.59 -4.85 -5.16
N TYR A 76 -1.04 -3.93 -6.02
CA TYR A 76 -1.25 -2.53 -5.63
C TYR A 76 -2.24 -2.40 -4.47
N LEU A 77 -3.40 -3.07 -4.58
CA LEU A 77 -4.43 -3.00 -3.54
C LEU A 77 -3.92 -3.57 -2.20
N SER A 78 -3.22 -4.70 -2.23
CA SER A 78 -2.62 -5.31 -1.04
C SER A 78 -1.61 -4.36 -0.37
N VAL A 79 -0.70 -3.76 -1.14
CA VAL A 79 0.32 -2.84 -0.61
C VAL A 79 -0.33 -1.61 0.03
N THR A 80 -1.36 -1.01 -0.59
CA THR A 80 -2.07 0.13 0.00
C THR A 80 -2.75 -0.24 1.33
N PHE A 81 -3.39 -1.40 1.42
CA PHE A 81 -4.02 -1.84 2.67
C PHE A 81 -3.01 -2.16 3.78
N ASP A 82 -1.90 -2.80 3.41
CA ASP A 82 -0.80 -3.07 4.36
C ASP A 82 -0.18 -1.76 4.84
N GLY A 83 0.03 -0.78 3.96
CA GLY A 83 0.56 0.54 4.32
C GLY A 83 -0.30 1.29 5.35
N VAL A 84 -1.63 1.23 5.25
CA VAL A 84 -2.53 1.81 6.27
C VAL A 84 -2.37 1.10 7.61
N THR A 85 -2.27 -0.23 7.57
CA THR A 85 -2.15 -1.06 8.78
C THR A 85 -0.81 -0.83 9.47
N ASP A 86 0.27 -0.69 8.71
CA ASP A 86 1.62 -0.46 9.21
C ASP A 86 1.77 0.89 9.91
N ILE A 87 1.10 1.94 9.43
CA ILE A 87 1.10 3.25 10.13
C ILE A 87 0.51 3.11 11.54
N ILE A 88 -0.60 2.38 11.66
CA ILE A 88 -1.26 2.15 12.96
C ILE A 88 -0.38 1.26 13.84
N ASN A 89 0.19 0.19 13.28
CA ASN A 89 1.10 -0.69 14.00
C ASN A 89 2.36 0.06 14.48
N MET A 90 2.88 0.98 13.68
CA MET A 90 4.00 1.83 14.07
C MET A 90 3.62 2.76 15.22
N GLU A 91 2.45 3.41 15.16
CA GLU A 91 1.93 4.23 16.28
C GLU A 91 1.74 3.42 17.57
N ARG A 92 1.34 2.15 17.44
CA ARG A 92 1.24 1.21 18.58
C ARG A 92 2.61 0.81 19.10
N TRP A 93 3.56 0.53 18.22
CA TRP A 93 4.92 0.10 18.58
C TRP A 93 5.72 1.22 19.25
N GLU A 94 5.53 2.46 18.81
CA GLU A 94 6.15 3.65 19.41
C GLU A 94 5.43 4.12 20.69
N GLY A 95 4.25 3.56 21.02
CA GLY A 95 3.44 4.00 22.15
C GLY A 95 2.87 5.41 21.98
N THR A 96 2.89 5.96 20.77
CA THR A 96 2.44 7.34 20.49
C THR A 96 0.94 7.46 20.24
N ILE A 97 0.24 6.33 20.11
CA ILE A 97 -1.20 6.28 19.84
C ILE A 97 -2.03 7.02 20.90
N GLU A 98 -1.61 6.96 22.17
CA GLU A 98 -2.30 7.64 23.27
C GLU A 98 -2.22 9.16 23.12
N TYR A 99 -1.05 9.68 22.77
CA TYR A 99 -0.84 11.11 22.52
C TYR A 99 -1.57 11.58 21.26
N THR A 100 -1.63 10.76 20.21
CA THR A 100 -2.42 11.06 19.00
C THR A 100 -3.91 11.13 19.31
N PHE A 101 -4.43 10.29 20.22
CA PHE A 101 -5.83 10.34 20.64
C PHE A 101 -6.15 11.44 21.65
N MET A 102 -5.15 11.96 22.36
CA MET A 102 -5.29 13.13 23.24
C MET A 102 -5.24 14.47 22.48
N ALA A 103 -4.71 14.48 21.25
CA ALA A 103 -4.69 15.68 20.43
C ALA A 103 -6.12 16.11 20.03
N PRO A 104 -6.45 17.43 20.07
CA PRO A 104 -7.79 17.93 19.75
C PRO A 104 -8.04 17.98 18.24
N ILE A 105 -7.99 16.81 17.59
CA ILE A 105 -8.20 16.62 16.16
C ILE A 105 -9.32 15.58 15.93
N SER A 106 -10.05 15.72 14.84
CA SER A 106 -11.09 14.75 14.50
C SER A 106 -10.43 13.44 14.03
N ARG A 107 -10.91 12.30 14.55
CA ARG A 107 -10.41 10.96 14.16
C ARG A 107 -10.58 10.69 12.67
N PHE A 108 -11.61 11.29 12.07
CA PHE A 108 -11.86 11.21 10.63
C PHE A 108 -10.75 11.91 9.83
N THR A 109 -10.26 13.06 10.30
CA THR A 109 -9.14 13.78 9.69
C THR A 109 -7.83 12.98 9.77
N HIS A 110 -7.58 12.30 10.90
CA HIS A 110 -6.43 11.41 11.08
C HIS A 110 -6.48 10.21 10.13
N MET A 111 -7.63 9.52 10.04
CA MET A 111 -7.81 8.41 9.10
C MET A 111 -7.71 8.84 7.63
N ILE A 112 -8.24 10.01 7.26
CA ILE A 112 -8.07 10.53 5.90
C ILE A 112 -6.60 10.79 5.59
N GLY A 113 -5.83 11.32 6.55
CA GLY A 113 -4.40 11.58 6.37
C GLY A 113 -3.58 10.31 6.16
N SER A 114 -3.85 9.24 6.93
CA SER A 114 -3.17 7.96 6.77
C SER A 114 -3.59 7.24 5.48
N CYS A 115 -4.86 7.30 5.10
CA CYS A 115 -5.34 6.73 3.82
C CYS A 115 -4.79 7.51 2.61
N MET A 116 -4.77 8.85 2.65
CA MET A 116 -4.17 9.66 1.59
C MET A 116 -2.67 9.36 1.44
N TYR A 117 -1.98 9.13 2.56
CA TYR A 117 -0.59 8.69 2.53
C TYR A 117 -0.43 7.34 1.83
N ALA A 118 -1.19 6.33 2.25
CA ALA A 118 -1.09 4.97 1.72
C ALA A 118 -1.48 4.83 0.23
N VAL A 119 -2.22 5.80 -0.32
CA VAL A 119 -2.55 5.86 -1.76
C VAL A 119 -1.45 6.55 -2.57
N VAL A 120 -0.74 7.51 -1.97
CA VAL A 120 0.33 8.27 -2.64
C VAL A 120 1.67 7.56 -2.59
N HIS A 121 1.89 6.78 -1.53
CA HIS A 121 3.04 5.90 -1.33
C HIS A 121 2.88 4.62 -2.15
#